data_AF-A0A6G0FLH6-F1
#
_entry.id   AF-A0A6G0FLH6-F1
#
_cell.length_a   1.000
_cell.length_b   1.000
_cell.length_c   1.000
_cell.angle_alpha   90.00
_cell.angle_beta   90.00
_cell.angle_gamma   90.00
#
_symmetry.space_group_name_H-M   'P 1'
#
loop_
_entity.id
_entity.type
_entity.pdbx_description
1 polymer ?
#
loop_
_entity_poly.entity_id
_entity_poly.type
_entity_poly.pdbx_seq_one_letter_code
_entity_poly.pdbx_strand_id
1 'polypeptide(L)'
;MTITSAMPKAKERKRRIRTKRVSSLPAIKLSQLRPSHIDLRNPLKAVLVCVDCGTWVPITGMQGTVQKLVPHHTGKAYVDAAIRCRSSNRRVEFDMTIPEWCRALTDAVKEASSRQSTAVLPKAFSPQTDRTLRARAERTPAGRRADWNAVLPRVADTDKNRRSIPAGDAPTEGPAVPLDTLRPQRPAR
;
A
#
# COMPACT_ATOMS: atom_id res chain seq x y z
N MET A 1 0.30 -44.78 28.61
CA MET A 1 1.30 -44.03 27.80
C MET A 1 0.55 -43.32 26.69
N THR A 2 0.28 -42.03 26.86
CA THR A 2 -0.50 -41.24 25.90
C THR A 2 0.46 -40.75 24.84
N ILE A 3 0.43 -41.36 23.65
CA ILE A 3 1.21 -40.90 22.50
C ILE A 3 0.54 -39.63 22.01
N THR A 4 0.99 -38.47 22.50
CA THR A 4 0.58 -37.17 21.96
C THR A 4 1.21 -37.01 20.59
N SER A 5 0.58 -37.61 19.58
CA SER A 5 0.99 -37.45 18.19
C SER A 5 0.82 -35.97 17.82
N ALA A 6 1.92 -35.31 17.46
CA ALA A 6 1.88 -33.90 17.06
C ALA A 6 0.86 -33.71 15.94
N MET A 7 0.01 -32.68 16.05
CA MET A 7 -1.03 -32.43 15.06
C MET A 7 -0.43 -32.34 13.66
N PRO A 8 -0.99 -33.05 12.66
CA PRO A 8 -0.49 -32.99 11.31
C PRO A 8 -0.64 -31.57 10.77
N LYS A 9 0.38 -31.08 10.06
CA LYS A 9 0.33 -29.78 9.41
C LYS A 9 -0.45 -29.85 8.10
N ALA A 10 -1.11 -28.74 7.74
CA ALA A 10 -1.79 -28.57 6.48
C ALA A 10 -0.81 -28.90 5.34
N LYS A 11 -1.30 -29.55 4.29
CA LYS A 11 -0.46 -29.98 3.15
C LYS A 11 -0.85 -29.23 1.90
N GLU A 12 0.10 -29.10 0.98
CA GLU A 12 -0.21 -28.72 -0.39
C GLU A 12 -1.20 -29.72 -0.98
N ARG A 13 -2.10 -29.19 -1.80
CA ARG A 13 -3.10 -29.97 -2.51
C ARG A 13 -2.41 -30.93 -3.50
N LYS A 14 -2.82 -32.20 -3.49
CA LYS A 14 -2.51 -33.12 -4.60
C LYS A 14 -3.15 -32.61 -5.90
N ARG A 15 -2.38 -32.49 -6.99
CA ARG A 15 -2.81 -31.90 -8.27
C ARG A 15 -4.15 -32.44 -8.79
N ARG A 16 -4.42 -33.74 -8.64
CA ARG A 16 -5.67 -34.38 -9.08
C ARG A 16 -6.42 -34.98 -7.89
N ILE A 17 -7.60 -34.46 -7.60
CA ILE A 17 -8.51 -35.02 -6.59
C ILE A 17 -9.88 -35.16 -7.24
N ARG A 18 -10.29 -36.40 -7.52
CA ARG A 18 -11.61 -36.73 -8.09
C ARG A 18 -12.51 -37.22 -6.96
N THR A 19 -13.10 -36.30 -6.19
CA THR A 19 -14.17 -36.69 -5.26
C THR A 19 -15.51 -36.35 -5.90
N LYS A 20 -16.47 -37.30 -5.87
CA LYS A 20 -17.86 -37.02 -6.28
C LYS A 20 -18.66 -36.29 -5.18
N ARG A 21 -18.21 -36.39 -3.91
CA ARG A 21 -18.86 -35.78 -2.74
C ARG A 21 -19.07 -34.28 -2.91
N VAL A 22 -20.25 -33.79 -2.54
CA VAL A 22 -20.61 -32.38 -2.52
C VAL A 22 -21.02 -32.02 -1.09
N SER A 23 -20.70 -30.82 -0.62
CA SER A 23 -21.17 -30.33 0.68
C SER A 23 -22.68 -30.07 0.64
N SER A 24 -23.34 -30.23 1.78
CA SER A 24 -24.76 -29.87 1.98
C SER A 24 -24.99 -28.37 2.20
N LEU A 25 -23.91 -27.59 2.34
CA LEU A 25 -24.01 -26.14 2.48
C LEU A 25 -24.59 -25.47 1.23
N PRO A 26 -25.27 -24.31 1.38
CA PRO A 26 -25.78 -23.54 0.25
C PRO A 26 -24.69 -23.22 -0.77
N ALA A 27 -25.03 -23.19 -2.07
CA ALA A 27 -24.08 -22.85 -3.11
C ALA A 27 -23.51 -21.43 -2.94
N ILE A 28 -22.25 -21.24 -3.28
CA ILE A 28 -21.64 -19.91 -3.35
C ILE A 28 -21.95 -19.35 -4.73
N LYS A 29 -22.65 -18.22 -4.76
CA LYS A 29 -22.86 -17.44 -5.99
C LYS A 29 -21.63 -16.57 -6.24
N LEU A 30 -21.18 -16.49 -7.49
CA LEU A 30 -20.02 -15.68 -7.84
C LEU A 30 -20.32 -14.18 -7.69
N SER A 31 -21.53 -13.75 -8.02
CA SER A 31 -21.94 -12.34 -7.87
C SER A 31 -21.90 -11.83 -6.42
N GLN A 32 -22.00 -12.73 -5.43
CA GLN A 32 -21.95 -12.40 -4.00
C GLN A 32 -20.53 -12.19 -3.49
N LEU A 33 -19.51 -12.61 -4.25
CA LEU A 33 -18.11 -12.40 -3.90
C LEU A 33 -17.61 -11.08 -4.48
N ARG A 34 -16.59 -10.51 -3.86
CA ARG A 34 -15.88 -9.37 -4.44
C ARG A 34 -15.25 -9.81 -5.77
N PRO A 35 -15.27 -9.00 -6.83
CA PRO A 35 -14.63 -9.35 -8.09
C PRO A 35 -13.14 -9.70 -7.95
N SER A 36 -12.44 -9.06 -7.01
CA SER A 36 -11.03 -9.33 -6.67
C SER A 36 -10.79 -10.64 -5.89
N HIS A 37 -11.85 -11.27 -5.38
CA HIS A 37 -11.81 -12.56 -4.69
C HIS A 37 -12.13 -13.73 -5.62
N ILE A 38 -12.23 -13.48 -6.93
CA ILE A 38 -12.48 -14.49 -7.95
C ILE A 38 -11.42 -14.28 -9.03
N ASP A 39 -10.86 -15.36 -9.57
CA ASP A 39 -10.07 -15.33 -10.80
C ASP A 39 -10.69 -16.29 -11.81
N LEU A 40 -11.33 -15.70 -12.83
CA LEU A 40 -11.91 -16.42 -13.97
C LEU A 40 -11.12 -16.21 -15.27
N ARG A 41 -9.92 -15.61 -15.23
CA ARG A 41 -9.12 -15.34 -16.45
C ARG A 41 -8.86 -16.61 -17.25
N ASN A 42 -8.66 -17.72 -16.54
CA ASN A 42 -8.59 -19.05 -17.14
C ASN A 42 -9.76 -19.89 -16.63
N PRO A 43 -10.83 -20.08 -17.43
CA PRO A 43 -12.03 -20.80 -16.99
C PRO A 43 -11.73 -22.23 -16.54
N LEU A 44 -10.77 -22.92 -17.17
CA LEU A 44 -10.39 -24.28 -16.78
C LEU A 44 -9.59 -24.35 -15.46
N LYS A 45 -9.08 -23.21 -14.99
CA LYS A 45 -8.32 -23.05 -13.76
C LYS A 45 -8.95 -22.00 -12.84
N ALA A 46 -10.27 -21.85 -12.90
CA ALA A 46 -10.99 -20.88 -12.08
C ALA A 46 -10.71 -21.12 -10.58
N VAL A 47 -10.42 -20.03 -9.87
CA VAL A 47 -10.16 -20.03 -8.41
C VAL A 47 -10.99 -18.93 -7.76
N LEU A 48 -11.37 -19.13 -6.51
CA LEU A 48 -12.02 -18.08 -5.71
C LEU A 48 -11.52 -18.14 -4.26
N VAL A 49 -11.66 -17.04 -3.55
CA VAL A 49 -11.39 -16.97 -2.10
C VAL A 49 -12.55 -17.62 -1.35
N CYS A 50 -12.25 -18.67 -0.59
CA CYS A 50 -13.27 -19.34 0.21
C CYS A 50 -13.84 -18.42 1.29
N VAL A 51 -15.17 -18.36 1.39
CA VAL A 51 -15.88 -17.50 2.37
C VAL A 51 -15.62 -17.87 3.83
N ASP A 52 -15.32 -19.14 4.12
CA ASP A 52 -15.14 -19.59 5.51
C ASP A 52 -13.70 -19.45 6.00
N CYS A 53 -12.70 -19.60 5.12
CA CYS A 53 -11.29 -19.64 5.52
C CYS A 53 -10.38 -18.62 4.82
N GLY A 54 -10.89 -17.84 3.88
CA GLY A 54 -10.12 -16.78 3.20
C GLY A 54 -8.99 -17.29 2.29
N THR A 55 -8.84 -18.60 2.11
CA THR A 55 -7.82 -19.16 1.23
C THR A 55 -8.27 -19.11 -0.23
N TRP A 56 -7.34 -18.92 -1.16
CA TRP A 56 -7.58 -19.10 -2.59
C TRP A 56 -7.76 -20.59 -2.92
N VAL A 57 -8.97 -20.96 -3.36
CA VAL A 57 -9.38 -22.33 -3.58
C VAL A 57 -9.82 -22.52 -5.04
N PRO A 58 -9.23 -23.50 -5.74
CA PRO A 58 -9.65 -23.89 -7.07
C PRO A 58 -11.07 -24.45 -7.13
N ILE A 59 -11.75 -24.15 -8.22
CA ILE A 59 -13.02 -24.74 -8.60
C ILE A 59 -12.71 -25.98 -9.45
N THR A 60 -13.35 -27.10 -9.12
CA THR A 60 -13.31 -28.32 -9.94
C THR A 60 -14.67 -28.54 -10.61
N GLY A 61 -14.69 -29.39 -11.63
CA GLY A 61 -15.91 -29.67 -12.39
C GLY A 61 -16.26 -28.61 -13.43
N MET A 62 -15.30 -27.79 -13.86
CA MET A 62 -15.50 -26.76 -14.90
C MET A 62 -16.04 -27.33 -16.23
N GLN A 63 -15.77 -28.59 -16.53
CA GLN A 63 -16.28 -29.31 -17.71
C GLN A 63 -17.46 -30.26 -17.38
N GLY A 64 -17.97 -30.22 -16.16
CA GLY A 64 -19.05 -31.10 -15.70
C GLY A 64 -20.32 -30.33 -15.35
N THR A 65 -21.31 -31.04 -14.82
CA THR A 65 -22.60 -30.47 -14.39
C THR A 65 -22.57 -29.82 -13.00
N VAL A 66 -21.53 -30.09 -12.20
CA VAL A 66 -21.41 -29.60 -10.84
C VAL A 66 -20.04 -28.98 -10.61
N GLN A 67 -20.01 -27.66 -10.51
CA GLN A 67 -18.85 -26.89 -10.09
C GLN A 67 -18.81 -26.81 -8.56
N LYS A 68 -17.64 -27.05 -7.98
CA LYS A 68 -17.45 -27.01 -6.53
C LYS A 68 -16.02 -26.70 -6.14
N LEU A 69 -15.85 -26.22 -4.92
CA LEU A 69 -14.54 -26.02 -4.31
C LEU A 69 -13.83 -27.36 -4.11
N VAL A 70 -12.54 -27.41 -4.41
CA VAL A 70 -11.73 -28.57 -4.04
C VAL A 70 -11.63 -28.72 -2.51
N PRO A 71 -11.43 -29.94 -1.99
CA PRO A 71 -11.09 -30.13 -0.59
C PRO A 71 -9.83 -29.33 -0.22
N HIS A 72 -9.91 -28.56 0.86
CA HIS A 72 -8.80 -27.72 1.33
C HIS A 72 -8.81 -27.61 2.86
N HIS A 73 -7.67 -27.21 3.42
CA HIS A 73 -7.53 -26.89 4.84
C HIS A 73 -7.79 -25.40 5.08
N THR A 74 -8.02 -25.00 6.32
CA THR A 74 -8.27 -23.60 6.69
C THR A 74 -7.00 -22.74 6.72
N GLY A 75 -5.84 -23.34 6.94
CA GLY A 75 -4.57 -22.65 7.11
C GLY A 75 -3.56 -22.86 5.98
N LYS A 76 -2.45 -22.14 6.07
CA LYS A 76 -1.31 -22.19 5.17
C LYS A 76 -0.64 -23.56 5.23
N ALA A 77 -0.40 -24.13 4.05
CA ALA A 77 0.30 -25.40 3.91
C ALA A 77 1.68 -25.35 4.61
N TYR A 78 2.03 -26.45 5.27
CA TYR A 78 3.25 -26.71 6.03
C TYR A 78 3.47 -25.86 7.29
N VAL A 79 2.56 -24.92 7.57
CA VAL A 79 2.64 -24.01 8.72
C VAL A 79 1.55 -24.36 9.74
N ASP A 80 0.30 -24.26 9.31
CA ASP A 80 -0.86 -24.41 10.20
C ASP A 80 -1.28 -25.87 10.37
N ALA A 81 -2.17 -26.11 11.33
CA ALA A 81 -2.79 -27.42 11.51
C ALA A 81 -3.61 -27.86 10.28
N ALA A 82 -3.62 -29.16 9.99
CA ALA A 82 -4.39 -29.79 8.90
C ALA A 82 -5.90 -29.87 9.18
N ILE A 83 -6.50 -28.76 9.59
CA ILE A 83 -7.93 -28.68 9.86
C ILE A 83 -8.65 -28.51 8.53
N ARG A 84 -9.52 -29.45 8.20
CA ARG A 84 -10.31 -29.41 6.96
C ARG A 84 -11.33 -28.27 7.03
N CYS A 85 -11.36 -27.44 5.98
CA CYS A 85 -12.34 -26.36 5.89
C CYS A 85 -13.75 -26.90 5.68
N ARG A 86 -14.74 -26.31 6.38
CA ARG A 86 -16.16 -26.65 6.29
C ARG A 86 -16.75 -26.42 4.89
N SER A 87 -16.28 -25.40 4.17
CA SER A 87 -16.64 -25.14 2.77
C SER A 87 -15.90 -26.00 1.74
N SER A 88 -15.14 -27.02 2.16
CA SER A 88 -14.63 -28.04 1.25
C SER A 88 -15.76 -28.69 0.45
N ASN A 89 -15.58 -28.88 -0.87
CA ASN A 89 -16.61 -29.47 -1.76
C ASN A 89 -17.92 -28.68 -1.84
N ARG A 90 -17.96 -27.41 -1.39
CA ARG A 90 -19.13 -26.55 -1.50
C ARG A 90 -19.40 -26.20 -2.96
N ARG A 91 -20.67 -26.26 -3.37
CA ARG A 91 -21.09 -25.93 -4.75
C ARG A 91 -20.79 -24.47 -5.05
N VAL A 92 -20.40 -24.21 -6.28
CA VAL A 92 -20.23 -22.86 -6.82
C VAL A 92 -21.21 -22.71 -7.98
N GLU A 93 -22.03 -21.67 -7.91
CA GLU A 93 -23.00 -21.30 -8.93
C GLU A 93 -22.42 -20.16 -9.76
N PHE A 94 -22.28 -20.39 -11.06
CA PHE A 94 -21.83 -19.39 -12.02
C PHE A 94 -23.02 -18.54 -12.46
N ASP A 95 -23.48 -17.68 -11.56
CA ASP A 95 -24.62 -16.78 -11.76
C ASP A 95 -24.25 -15.46 -12.48
N MET A 96 -22.98 -15.32 -12.85
CA MET A 96 -22.47 -14.24 -13.68
C MET A 96 -21.56 -14.79 -14.77
N THR A 97 -21.53 -14.13 -15.92
CA THR A 97 -20.68 -14.51 -17.05
C THR A 97 -19.24 -14.04 -16.85
N ILE A 98 -18.28 -14.66 -17.55
CA ILE A 98 -16.87 -14.22 -17.51
C ILE A 98 -16.73 -12.76 -17.97
N PRO A 99 -17.38 -12.30 -19.07
CA PRO A 99 -17.36 -10.89 -19.45
C PRO A 99 -17.93 -9.95 -18.38
N GLU A 100 -19.03 -10.34 -17.72
CA GLU A 100 -19.59 -9.57 -16.59
C GLU A 100 -18.60 -9.47 -15.43
N TRP A 101 -17.91 -10.57 -15.08
CA TRP A 101 -16.88 -10.54 -14.05
C TRP A 101 -15.69 -9.66 -14.45
N CYS A 102 -15.22 -9.75 -15.70
CA CYS A 102 -14.15 -8.88 -16.21
C CYS A 102 -14.52 -7.40 -16.10
N ARG A 103 -15.77 -7.06 -16.43
CA ARG A 103 -16.30 -5.71 -16.27
C ARG A 103 -16.35 -5.29 -14.80
N ALA A 104 -16.92 -6.12 -13.93
CA ALA A 104 -16.99 -5.85 -12.49
C ALA A 104 -15.59 -5.68 -11.86
N LEU A 105 -14.61 -6.46 -12.29
CA LEU A 105 -13.21 -6.30 -11.86
C LEU A 105 -12.61 -4.98 -12.33
N THR A 106 -12.85 -4.60 -13.59
CA THR A 106 -12.37 -3.34 -14.16
C THR A 106 -12.97 -2.14 -13.44
N ASP A 107 -14.28 -2.16 -13.19
CA ASP A 107 -14.99 -1.12 -12.46
C ASP A 107 -14.47 -1.01 -11.02
N ALA A 108 -14.26 -2.14 -10.34
CA ALA A 108 -13.69 -2.16 -8.99
C ALA A 108 -12.26 -1.60 -8.93
N VAL A 109 -11.42 -1.90 -9.93
CA VAL A 109 -10.06 -1.35 -10.02
C VAL A 109 -10.11 0.15 -10.29
N LYS A 110 -10.98 0.62 -11.18
CA LYS A 110 -11.15 2.04 -11.49
C LYS A 110 -11.58 2.84 -10.26
N GLU A 111 -12.53 2.33 -9.50
CA GLU A 111 -13.00 2.93 -8.25
C GLU A 111 -11.93 2.92 -7.15
N ALA A 112 -11.11 1.86 -7.06
CA ALA A 112 -9.99 1.85 -6.11
C ALA A 112 -8.92 2.89 -6.49
N SER A 113 -8.60 3.00 -7.78
CA SER A 113 -7.62 3.95 -8.30
C SER A 113 -8.07 5.40 -8.16
N SER A 114 -9.37 5.70 -8.30
CA SER A 114 -9.91 7.06 -8.11
C SER A 114 -9.77 7.58 -6.68
N ARG A 115 -9.69 6.68 -5.69
CA ARG A 115 -9.48 7.00 -4.27
C ARG A 115 -8.01 7.09 -3.88
N GLN A 116 -7.09 6.60 -4.71
CA GLN A 116 -5.67 6.77 -4.46
C GLN A 116 -5.26 8.20 -4.85
N SER A 117 -4.54 8.89 -3.96
CA SER A 117 -3.98 10.18 -4.27
C SER A 117 -3.11 10.05 -5.52
N THR A 118 -3.42 10.81 -6.57
CA THR A 118 -2.59 10.90 -7.76
C THR A 118 -1.17 11.20 -7.31
N ALA A 119 -0.20 10.35 -7.70
CA ALA A 119 1.19 10.57 -7.36
C ALA A 119 1.55 12.01 -7.73
N VAL A 120 1.96 12.81 -6.74
CA VAL A 120 2.41 14.18 -6.99
C VAL A 120 3.68 14.07 -7.81
N LEU A 121 3.55 14.26 -9.13
CA LEU A 121 4.72 14.32 -10.00
C LEU A 121 5.58 15.50 -9.54
N PRO A 122 6.90 15.31 -9.37
CA PRO A 122 7.81 16.41 -9.09
C PRO A 122 7.59 17.51 -10.12
N LYS A 123 7.46 18.75 -9.65
CA LYS A 123 7.34 19.90 -10.55
C LYS A 123 8.52 19.86 -11.53
N ALA A 124 8.21 19.92 -12.83
CA ALA A 124 9.22 19.88 -13.87
C ALA A 124 10.32 20.91 -13.56
N PHE A 125 11.57 20.45 -13.60
CA PHE A 125 12.73 21.27 -13.28
C PHE A 125 12.86 22.36 -14.34
N SER A 126 12.55 23.61 -13.96
CA SER A 126 12.61 24.71 -14.92
C SER A 126 14.07 25.13 -15.17
N PRO A 127 14.40 25.67 -16.37
CA PRO A 127 15.72 26.24 -16.63
C PRO A 127 16.13 27.33 -15.64
N GLN A 128 15.15 28.04 -15.08
CA GLN A 128 15.38 29.06 -14.05
C GLN A 128 15.83 28.45 -12.72
N THR A 129 15.22 27.33 -12.31
CA THR A 129 15.63 26.60 -11.11
C THR A 129 17.05 26.04 -11.29
N ASP A 130 17.35 25.48 -12.47
CA ASP A 130 18.69 24.99 -12.79
C ASP A 130 19.75 26.10 -12.70
N ARG A 131 19.49 27.24 -13.35
CA ARG A 131 20.39 28.40 -13.32
C ARG A 131 20.63 28.89 -11.89
N THR A 132 19.59 28.93 -11.07
CA THR A 132 19.68 29.36 -9.66
C THR A 132 20.52 28.40 -8.83
N LEU A 133 20.33 27.09 -9.02
CA LEU A 133 21.09 26.07 -8.30
C LEU A 133 22.56 26.03 -8.72
N ARG A 134 22.86 26.21 -10.02
CA ARG A 134 24.24 26.36 -10.52
C ARG A 134 24.91 27.60 -9.95
N ALA A 135 24.26 28.76 -10.03
CA ALA A 135 24.78 29.99 -9.43
C ALA A 135 25.05 29.86 -7.92
N ARG A 136 24.22 29.07 -7.20
CA ARG A 136 24.47 28.75 -5.79
C ARG A 136 25.66 27.81 -5.59
N ALA A 137 25.85 26.83 -6.47
CA ALA A 137 26.98 25.90 -6.41
C ALA A 137 28.32 26.58 -6.74
N GLU A 138 28.30 27.52 -7.68
CA GLU A 138 29.47 28.28 -8.14
C GLU A 138 29.89 29.39 -7.15
N ARG A 139 29.03 29.74 -6.18
CA ARG A 139 29.35 30.75 -5.17
C ARG A 139 30.51 30.31 -4.28
N THR A 140 31.62 31.03 -4.39
CA THR A 140 32.79 30.85 -3.54
C THR A 140 32.58 31.48 -2.14
N PRO A 141 33.29 31.01 -1.11
CA PRO A 141 33.28 31.66 0.21
C PRO A 141 33.69 33.14 0.16
N ALA A 142 34.62 33.50 -0.72
CA ALA A 142 35.03 34.89 -0.94
C ALA A 142 33.89 35.73 -1.55
N GLY A 143 33.20 35.21 -2.55
CA GLY A 143 32.02 35.85 -3.14
C GLY A 143 30.91 36.08 -2.12
N ARG A 144 30.64 35.11 -1.24
CA ARG A 144 29.66 35.30 -0.14
C ARG A 144 30.04 36.40 0.84
N ARG A 145 31.33 36.53 1.17
CA ARG A 145 31.82 37.61 2.04
C ARG A 145 31.69 38.97 1.35
N ALA A 146 32.01 39.05 0.07
CA ALA A 146 31.84 40.26 -0.71
C ALA A 146 30.35 40.67 -0.83
N ASP A 147 29.46 39.72 -1.16
CA ASP A 147 28.00 39.92 -1.18
C ASP A 147 27.51 40.45 0.18
N TRP A 148 27.97 39.86 1.29
CA TRP A 148 27.60 40.31 2.63
C TRP A 148 28.12 41.71 2.94
N ASN A 149 29.39 41.99 2.65
CA ASN A 149 30.01 43.30 2.84
C ASN A 149 29.29 44.39 2.04
N ALA A 150 28.82 44.08 0.83
CA ALA A 150 28.05 45.02 0.01
C ALA A 150 26.69 45.37 0.63
N VAL A 151 26.09 44.45 1.39
CA VAL A 151 24.79 44.64 2.03
C VAL A 151 24.91 45.25 3.44
N LEU A 152 26.09 45.19 4.07
CA LEU A 152 26.34 45.72 5.43
C LEU A 152 25.85 47.17 5.65
N PRO A 153 26.09 48.14 4.75
CA PRO A 153 25.61 49.51 4.96
C PRO A 153 24.08 49.57 5.06
N ARG A 154 23.38 48.84 4.19
CA ARG A 154 21.91 48.78 4.19
C ARG A 154 21.36 48.10 5.44
N VAL A 155 22.06 47.07 5.94
CA VAL A 155 21.71 46.45 7.23
C VAL A 155 21.86 47.46 8.36
N ALA A 156 22.97 48.19 8.40
CA ALA A 156 23.22 49.22 9.40
C ALA A 156 22.16 50.34 9.38
N ASP A 157 21.76 50.80 8.19
CA ASP A 157 20.67 51.78 8.04
C ASP A 157 19.33 51.22 8.54
N THR A 158 19.03 49.97 8.17
CA THR A 158 17.81 49.28 8.63
C THR A 158 17.80 49.13 10.15
N ASP A 159 18.92 48.77 10.75
CA ASP A 159 19.05 48.63 12.20
C ASP A 159 18.99 49.99 12.92
N LYS A 160 19.54 51.05 12.32
CA LYS A 160 19.38 52.42 12.83
C LYS A 160 17.91 52.83 12.85
N ASN A 161 17.17 52.55 11.78
CA ASN A 161 15.73 52.81 11.68
C ASN A 161 14.91 51.95 12.66
N ARG A 162 15.32 50.69 12.89
CA ARG A 162 14.69 49.84 13.92
C ARG A 162 14.92 50.36 15.33
N ARG A 163 16.05 51.00 15.61
CA ARG A 163 16.35 51.58 16.94
C ARG A 163 15.54 52.85 17.21
N SER A 164 15.08 53.55 16.19
CA SER A 164 14.15 54.68 16.32
C SER A 164 12.70 54.20 16.47
N ILE A 165 12.43 53.40 17.51
CA ILE A 165 11.06 53.02 17.91
C ILE A 165 10.42 54.24 18.61
N PRO A 166 9.24 54.75 18.17
CA PRO A 166 8.49 55.73 18.93
C PRO A 166 8.12 55.17 20.32
N ALA A 167 8.21 55.99 21.37
CA ALA A 167 7.85 55.56 22.72
C ALA A 167 6.38 55.07 22.74
N GLY A 168 6.18 53.77 22.98
CA GLY A 168 4.86 53.14 23.06
C GLY A 168 4.69 51.82 22.29
N ASP A 169 5.49 51.58 21.25
CA ASP A 169 5.35 50.39 20.37
C ASP A 169 6.52 49.39 20.55
N ALA A 170 6.83 49.00 21.78
CA ALA A 170 7.71 47.84 21.98
C ALA A 170 6.91 46.56 21.67
N PRO A 171 7.39 45.68 20.78
CA PRO A 171 6.80 44.35 20.63
C PRO A 171 6.78 43.67 21.99
N THR A 172 5.59 43.20 22.41
CA THR A 172 5.41 42.47 23.68
C THR A 172 6.43 41.35 23.73
N GLU A 173 7.26 41.36 24.78
CA GLU A 173 8.44 40.53 24.96
C GLU A 173 8.29 39.14 24.33
N GLY A 174 9.02 38.90 23.23
CA GLY A 174 9.16 37.56 22.67
C GLY A 174 9.95 36.68 23.66
N PRO A 175 9.73 35.36 23.67
CA PRO A 175 10.49 34.47 24.54
C PRO A 175 11.99 34.64 24.31
N ALA A 176 12.76 34.66 25.39
CA ALA A 176 14.22 34.82 25.35
C ALA A 176 14.84 33.75 24.43
N VAL A 177 15.44 34.19 23.33
CA VAL A 177 16.18 33.30 22.44
C VAL A 177 17.59 33.10 22.98
N PRO A 178 18.10 31.86 23.04
CA PRO A 178 19.48 31.60 23.43
C PRO A 178 20.46 32.34 22.51
N LEU A 179 21.37 33.12 23.10
CA LEU A 179 22.43 33.84 22.37
C LEU A 179 23.59 32.92 21.97
N ASP A 180 23.67 31.75 22.60
CA ASP A 180 24.67 30.74 22.26
C ASP A 180 24.33 30.07 20.94
N THR A 181 25.27 30.17 20.00
CA THR A 181 25.12 29.53 18.69
C THR A 181 25.31 28.02 18.84
N LEU A 182 24.20 27.26 18.81
CA LEU A 182 24.26 25.81 18.77
C LEU A 182 24.89 25.34 17.46
N ARG A 183 26.09 24.73 17.55
CA ARG A 183 26.74 24.12 16.39
C ARG A 183 26.33 22.65 16.30
N PRO A 184 25.64 22.21 15.24
CA PRO A 184 25.32 20.80 15.06
C PRO A 184 26.61 20.00 14.88
N GLN A 185 26.83 18.99 15.72
CA GLN A 185 27.94 18.07 15.54
C GLN A 185 27.68 17.18 14.32
N ARG A 186 28.68 17.07 13.45
CA ARG A 186 28.62 16.18 12.30
C ARG A 186 28.86 14.75 12.79
N PRO A 187 27.99 13.78 12.48
CA PRO A 187 28.22 12.40 12.89
C PRO A 187 29.52 11.88 12.27
N ALA A 188 30.29 11.13 13.06
CA ALA A 188 31.52 10.47 12.62
C ALA A 188 31.19 9.52 11.45
N ARG A 189 32.07 9.50 10.44
CA ARG A 189 32.00 8.59 9.30
C ARG A 189 32.47 7.20 9.68
#